data_AF-A0A0H3DLC7-F1
#
_entry.id   AF-A0A0H3DLC7-F1
#
_cell.length_a   1.000
_cell.length_b   1.000
_cell.length_c   1.000
_cell.angle_alpha   90.00
_cell.angle_beta   90.00
_cell.angle_gamma   90.00
#
_symmetry.space_group_name_H-M   'P 1'
#
loop_
_entity.id
_entity.type
_entity.pdbx_description
1 polymer ?
#
loop_
_entity_poly.entity_id
_entity_poly.type
_entity_poly.pdbx_seq_one_letter_code
_entity_poly.pdbx_strand_id
1 'polypeptide(L)' 'MKRFVRTVLGDIDPKDLGICDCHDHLIKNWGPEAKEHPDFVMLSNEAAIKECL' A
#
# COMPACT_ATOMS: atom_id res chain seq x y z
N MET A 1 24.68 -14.57 2.38
CA MET A 1 23.25 -14.81 2.07
C MET A 1 22.78 -13.71 1.12
N LYS A 2 22.12 -14.03 0.00
CA LYS A 2 21.66 -13.00 -0.96
C LYS A 2 20.47 -12.25 -0.34
N ARG A 3 20.42 -10.91 -0.48
CA ARG A 3 19.28 -10.08 -0.07
C ARG A 3 18.15 -10.19 -1.12
N PHE A 4 16.90 -10.06 -0.70
CA PHE A 4 15.71 -10.06 -1.56
C PHE A 4 14.61 -9.20 -0.96
N VAL A 5 13.64 -8.80 -1.78
CA VAL A 5 12.37 -8.17 -1.37
C VAL A 5 11.23 -9.10 -1.76
N ARG A 6 10.34 -9.42 -0.82
CA ARG A 6 9.19 -10.31 -1.09
C ARG A 6 7.97 -9.49 -1.45
N THR A 7 7.55 -9.59 -2.72
CA THR A 7 6.32 -8.96 -3.22
C THR A 7 5.17 -9.96 -3.22
N VAL A 8 3.94 -9.49 -3.50
CA VAL A 8 2.78 -10.37 -3.68
C VAL A 8 2.87 -11.28 -4.91
N LEU A 9 3.78 -10.99 -5.85
CA LEU A 9 4.02 -11.81 -7.05
C LEU A 9 5.29 -12.67 -6.95
N GLY A 10 6.01 -12.61 -5.83
CA GLY A 10 7.25 -13.35 -5.60
C GLY A 10 8.43 -12.46 -5.18
N ASP A 11 9.59 -13.09 -5.03
CA ASP A 11 10.82 -12.43 -4.59
C ASP A 11 11.50 -11.68 -5.75
N ILE A 12 11.99 -10.46 -5.51
CA ILE A 12 12.77 -9.65 -6.47
C ILE A 12 14.14 -9.26 -5.89
N ASP A 13 15.07 -8.88 -6.76
CA ASP A 13 16.33 -8.27 -6.33
C ASP A 13 16.06 -6.85 -5.80
N PRO A 14 16.64 -6.41 -4.67
CA PRO A 14 16.35 -5.09 -4.11
C PRO A 14 16.61 -3.92 -5.06
N LYS A 15 17.53 -4.08 -6.03
CA LYS A 15 17.79 -3.06 -7.05
C LYS A 15 16.61 -2.86 -8.03
N ASP A 16 15.71 -3.83 -8.13
CA ASP A 16 14.59 -3.82 -9.06
C ASP A 16 13.35 -3.10 -8.48
N LEU A 17 13.41 -2.64 -7.21
CA LEU A 17 12.34 -1.85 -6.59
C LEU A 17 12.10 -0.48 -7.26
N GLY A 18 13.13 0.10 -7.89
CA GLY A 18 13.05 1.47 -8.39
C GLY A 18 12.89 2.51 -7.28
N ILE A 19 12.11 3.56 -7.53
CA ILE A 19 11.70 4.53 -6.49
C ILE A 19 10.57 3.88 -5.69
N CYS A 20 10.76 3.75 -4.38
CA CYS A 20 9.83 3.06 -3.49
C CYS A 20 9.18 4.06 -2.53
N ASP A 21 7.85 4.12 -2.55
CA ASP A 21 7.11 4.57 -1.37
C ASP A 21 7.15 3.45 -0.33
N CYS A 22 7.70 3.75 0.84
CA CYS A 22 7.90 2.76 1.90
C CYS A 22 6.69 2.61 2.82
N HIS A 23 5.66 3.47 2.70
CA HIS A 23 4.46 3.39 3.52
C HIS A 23 3.27 4.06 2.82
N ASP A 24 2.40 3.24 2.24
CA ASP A 24 1.17 3.68 1.59
C ASP A 24 0.05 2.65 1.82
N HIS A 25 -1.20 3.01 1.54
CA HIS A 25 -2.33 2.09 1.56
C HIS A 25 -3.01 2.03 0.18
N LEU A 26 -3.59 0.87 -0.12
CA LEU A 26 -4.46 0.69 -1.30
C LEU A 26 -5.88 0.32 -0.91
N ILE A 27 -6.03 -0.42 0.19
CA ILE A 27 -7.32 -0.92 0.67
C ILE A 27 -7.35 -0.75 2.19
N LYS A 28 -8.32 0.04 2.66
CA LYS A 28 -8.63 0.24 4.08
C LYS A 28 -10.08 -0.15 4.30
N ASN A 29 -10.29 -1.39 4.71
CA ASN A 29 -11.62 -1.98 4.88
C ASN A 29 -12.09 -1.88 6.34
N TRP A 30 -12.60 -0.71 6.72
CA TRP A 30 -13.01 -0.40 8.08
C TRP A 30 -11.87 -0.58 9.10
N GLY A 31 -12.21 -0.59 10.40
CA GLY A 31 -11.27 -0.71 11.51
C GLY A 31 -11.42 0.44 12.51
N PRO A 32 -10.56 0.48 13.55
CA PRO A 32 -10.64 1.51 14.59
C PRO A 32 -10.57 2.93 14.04
N GLU A 33 -9.73 3.17 13.03
CA GLU A 33 -9.54 4.48 12.41
C GLU A 33 -10.80 4.99 11.70
N ALA A 34 -11.56 4.11 11.05
CA ALA A 34 -12.79 4.49 10.34
C ALA A 34 -13.90 4.99 11.29
N LYS A 35 -13.77 4.77 12.60
CA LYS A 35 -14.68 5.34 13.61
C LYS A 35 -14.51 6.86 13.74
N GLU A 36 -13.27 7.34 13.62
CA GLU A 36 -12.92 8.77 13.74
C GLU A 36 -12.78 9.44 12.37
N HIS A 37 -12.36 8.67 11.37
CA HIS A 37 -12.12 9.11 9.99
C HIS A 37 -12.84 8.18 8.98
N PRO A 38 -14.17 8.28 8.82
CA PRO A 38 -14.92 7.41 7.90
C PRO A 38 -14.52 7.56 6.43
N ASP A 39 -13.98 8.71 6.05
CA ASP A 39 -13.47 9.02 4.71
C ASP A 39 -12.18 8.29 4.36
N PHE A 40 -11.53 7.65 5.35
CA PHE A 40 -10.34 6.83 5.12
C PHE A 40 -10.68 5.40 4.69
N VAL A 41 -11.97 5.07 4.57
CA VAL A 41 -12.39 3.79 3.97
C VAL A 41 -12.09 3.81 2.48
N MET A 42 -11.27 2.85 2.03
CA MET A 42 -10.83 2.74 0.64
C MET A 42 -11.23 1.38 0.09
N LEU A 43 -12.39 1.34 -0.56
CA LEU A 43 -12.96 0.14 -1.18
C LEU A 43 -13.21 0.34 -2.69
N SER A 44 -12.63 1.39 -3.28
CA SER A 44 -12.69 1.66 -4.71
C SER A 44 -11.35 2.19 -5.22
N ASN A 45 -11.12 2.06 -6.52
CA ASN A 45 -9.91 2.57 -7.16
C ASN A 45 -9.80 4.09 -7.02
N GLU A 46 -10.93 4.81 -7.09
CA GLU A 46 -10.97 6.27 -6.94
C GLU A 46 -10.50 6.72 -5.57
N ALA A 47 -10.85 5.97 -4.51
CA ALA A 47 -10.38 6.25 -3.16
C ALA A 47 -8.87 5.99 -3.03
N ALA A 48 -8.36 4.90 -3.61
CA ALA A 48 -6.93 4.59 -3.63
C ALA A 48 -6.10 5.66 -4.38
N ILE A 49 -6.58 6.11 -5.55
CA ILE A 49 -5.93 7.16 -6.33
C ILE A 49 -5.86 8.48 -5.55
N LYS A 50 -6.86 8.78 -4.71
CA LYS A 50 -6.91 10.01 -3.92
C LYS A 50 -5.88 10.05 -2.77
N GLU A 51 -5.42 8.91 -2.27
CA GLU A 51 -4.35 8.87 -1.25
C GLU A 51 -2.98 9.22 -1.86
N CYS A 52 -2.75 8.80 -3.11
CA CYS A 52 -1.48 8.99 -3.80
C CYS A 52 -1.32 10.36 -4.49
N LEU A 53 -2.26 11.29 -4.34
CA LEU A 53 -2.29 12.64 -4.97
C LEU A 53 -2.36 13.77 -3.95
#